data_AF-A0AAJ1J3I9-F1
#
_entry.id   AF-A0AAJ1J3I9-F1
#
_cell.length_a   1.000
_cell.length_b   1.000
_cell.length_c   1.000
_cell.angle_alpha   90.00
_cell.angle_beta   90.00
_cell.angle_gamma   90.00
#
_symmetry.space_group_name_H-M   'P 1'
#
loop_
_entity.id
_entity.type
_entity.pdbx_description
1 polymer ?
#
loop_
_entity_poly.entity_id
_entity_poly.type
_entity_poly.pdbx_seq_one_letter_code
_entity_poly.pdbx_strand_id
1 'polypeptide(L)'
;MNVIWRAVCFCYDNAELPFTDTQDEWFVFVDAPDRKTALAKFRALLPVVWGISPDIVEHFSPRSEEELRALSLMPRTPDNVALLECGWEQGKPQYLTANEVLFWVASPQLQQRLIAALNYVSREAADGFSA
;
A
#
# COMPACT_ATOMS: atom_id res chain seq x y z
N MET A 1 -18.20 -10.97 -0.71
CA MET A 1 -17.59 -10.28 0.46
C MET A 1 -16.35 -9.57 -0.05
N ASN A 2 -16.10 -8.32 0.35
CA ASN A 2 -14.92 -7.59 -0.12
C ASN A 2 -13.69 -8.01 0.69
N VAL A 3 -12.53 -8.04 0.03
CA VAL A 3 -11.22 -8.24 0.64
C VAL A 3 -10.32 -7.05 0.36
N ILE A 4 -9.22 -6.93 1.09
CA ILE A 4 -8.24 -5.86 0.89
C ILE A 4 -7.36 -6.19 -0.33
N TRP A 5 -7.11 -5.18 -1.16
CA TRP A 5 -6.18 -5.22 -2.28
C TRP A 5 -5.17 -4.10 -2.13
N ARG A 6 -3.91 -4.38 -2.45
CA ARG A 6 -2.83 -3.39 -2.49
C ARG A 6 -2.22 -3.31 -3.87
N ALA A 7 -1.99 -2.10 -4.36
CA ALA A 7 -1.18 -1.85 -5.55
C ALA A 7 -0.10 -0.81 -5.24
N VAL A 8 1.00 -0.88 -5.96
CA VAL A 8 1.97 0.22 -6.04
C VAL A 8 1.55 1.08 -7.22
N CYS A 9 1.40 2.38 -6.99
CA CYS A 9 0.92 3.32 -7.98
C CYS A 9 1.88 4.49 -8.07
N PHE A 10 2.11 4.99 -9.28
CA PHE A 10 3.01 6.11 -9.52
C PHE A 10 2.52 6.95 -10.72
N CYS A 11 2.95 8.21 -10.77
CA CYS A 11 2.61 9.14 -11.83
C CYS A 11 3.87 9.54 -12.62
N TYR A 12 3.76 9.57 -13.95
CA TYR A 12 4.86 9.94 -14.85
C TYR A 12 5.08 11.44 -15.04
N ASP A 13 4.11 12.30 -14.73
CA ASP A 13 4.14 13.73 -15.09
C ASP A 13 4.80 14.62 -14.03
N ASN A 14 5.29 14.04 -12.93
CA ASN A 14 6.25 14.70 -12.03
C ASN A 14 7.69 14.73 -12.63
N ALA A 15 7.81 14.53 -13.94
CA ALA A 15 9.06 14.44 -14.69
C ALA A 15 9.73 15.80 -15.00
N GLU A 16 9.57 16.81 -14.15
CA GLU A 16 10.64 17.80 -13.99
C GLU A 16 11.70 17.22 -13.05
N LEU A 17 12.57 16.37 -13.60
CA LEU A 17 14.04 16.41 -13.46
C LEU A 17 14.65 15.00 -13.59
N PRO A 18 15.83 14.89 -14.24
CA PRO A 18 16.62 13.66 -14.26
C PRO A 18 17.27 13.32 -12.89
N PHE A 19 16.99 14.07 -11.81
CA PHE A 19 17.57 13.91 -10.47
C PHE A 19 16.69 14.47 -9.33
N THR A 20 15.38 14.22 -9.31
CA THR A 20 14.59 14.32 -8.07
C THR A 20 14.43 12.92 -7.50
N ASP A 21 15.16 12.64 -6.40
CA ASP A 21 15.34 11.33 -5.76
C ASP A 21 14.07 10.68 -5.16
N THR A 22 12.88 11.16 -5.50
CA THR A 22 11.61 10.56 -5.05
C THR A 22 10.66 10.49 -6.23
N GLN A 23 10.65 9.35 -6.92
CA GLN A 23 9.41 8.92 -7.57
C GLN A 23 8.37 8.78 -6.46
N ASP A 24 7.25 9.49 -6.56
CA ASP A 24 6.16 9.41 -5.61
C ASP A 24 5.42 8.07 -5.78
N GLU A 25 6.09 6.97 -5.42
CA GLU A 25 5.49 5.66 -5.32
C GLU A 25 4.56 5.62 -4.11
N TRP A 26 3.29 5.35 -4.34
CA TRP A 26 2.29 5.23 -3.29
C TRP A 26 1.74 3.81 -3.23
N PHE A 27 1.60 3.31 -2.01
CA PHE A 27 0.96 2.03 -1.75
C PHE A 27 -0.52 2.27 -1.46
N VAL A 28 -1.36 1.96 -2.45
CA VAL A 28 -2.79 2.25 -2.39
C VAL A 28 -3.55 0.99 -2.04
N PHE A 29 -4.44 1.10 -1.05
CA PHE A 29 -5.29 0.02 -0.58
C PHE A 29 -6.74 0.27 -0.97
N VAL A 30 -7.41 -0.73 -1.56
CA VAL A 30 -8.84 -0.71 -1.86
C VAL A 30 -9.51 -1.97 -1.35
N ASP A 31 -10.82 -1.91 -1.14
CA ASP A 31 -11.63 -3.10 -0.92
C ASP A 31 -12.36 -3.54 -2.19
N ALA A 32 -12.30 -4.82 -2.55
CA ALA A 32 -13.02 -5.33 -3.70
C ALA A 32 -13.29 -6.83 -3.57
N PRO A 33 -14.34 -7.36 -4.21
CA PRO A 33 -14.63 -8.79 -4.19
C PRO A 33 -13.66 -9.62 -5.05
N ASP A 34 -13.02 -9.01 -6.04
CA ASP A 34 -12.15 -9.69 -7.00
C ASP A 34 -11.12 -8.72 -7.62
N ARG A 35 -10.10 -9.28 -8.28
CA ARG A 35 -8.99 -8.51 -8.88
C ARG A 35 -9.47 -7.54 -9.95
N LYS A 36 -10.43 -7.94 -10.79
CA LYS A 36 -10.93 -7.09 -11.89
C LYS A 36 -11.63 -5.85 -11.31
N THR A 37 -12.43 -6.03 -10.28
CA THR A 37 -13.10 -4.93 -9.57
C THR A 37 -12.09 -4.04 -8.83
N ALA A 38 -11.06 -4.61 -8.20
CA ALA A 38 -9.98 -3.84 -7.58
C ALA A 38 -9.25 -2.97 -8.61
N LEU A 39 -8.87 -3.56 -9.75
CA LEU A 39 -8.21 -2.86 -10.85
C LEU A 39 -9.06 -1.71 -11.40
N ALA A 40 -10.37 -1.93 -11.56
CA ALA A 40 -11.31 -0.89 -11.98
C ALA A 40 -11.36 0.26 -10.96
N LYS A 41 -11.36 -0.04 -9.66
CA LYS A 41 -11.31 0.99 -8.60
C LYS A 41 -10.03 1.81 -8.66
N PHE A 42 -8.85 1.17 -8.79
CA PHE A 42 -7.59 1.89 -8.93
C PHE A 42 -7.61 2.84 -10.12
N ARG A 43 -7.99 2.35 -11.31
CA ARG A 43 -8.07 3.17 -12.54
C ARG A 43 -9.04 4.34 -12.44
N ALA A 44 -10.15 4.16 -11.72
CA ALA A 44 -11.16 5.22 -11.57
C ALA A 44 -10.78 6.27 -10.52
N LEU A 45 -10.20 5.85 -9.39
CA LEU A 45 -9.95 6.73 -8.25
C LEU A 45 -8.60 7.45 -8.32
N LEU A 46 -7.54 6.79 -8.80
CA LEU A 46 -6.18 7.36 -8.82
C LEU A 46 -6.12 8.73 -9.52
N PRO A 47 -6.67 8.90 -10.76
CA PRO A 47 -6.56 10.18 -11.46
C PRO A 47 -7.34 11.29 -10.74
N VAL A 48 -8.47 10.95 -10.12
CA VAL A 48 -9.31 11.90 -9.40
C VAL A 48 -8.64 12.38 -8.12
N VAL A 49 -8.07 11.47 -7.33
CA VAL A 49 -7.42 11.82 -6.06
C VAL A 49 -6.12 12.60 -6.28
N TRP A 50 -5.37 12.25 -7.31
CA TRP A 50 -4.14 12.95 -7.67
C TRP A 50 -4.38 14.20 -8.54
N GLY A 51 -5.59 14.42 -9.04
CA GLY A 51 -5.93 15.59 -9.86
C GLY A 51 -5.23 15.58 -11.22
N ILE A 52 -4.95 14.41 -11.78
CA ILE A 52 -4.17 14.22 -13.00
C ILE A 52 -4.94 13.44 -14.08
N SER A 53 -4.41 13.44 -15.30
CA SER A 53 -4.99 12.65 -16.40
C SER A 53 -4.87 11.15 -16.13
N PRO A 54 -5.88 10.32 -16.46
CA PRO A 54 -5.77 8.87 -16.40
C PRO A 54 -4.63 8.28 -17.24
N ASP A 55 -4.21 8.99 -18.29
CA ASP A 55 -3.20 8.52 -19.25
C ASP A 55 -1.77 8.53 -18.70
N ILE A 56 -1.53 9.21 -17.58
CA ILE A 56 -0.19 9.39 -16.95
C ILE A 56 -0.07 8.63 -15.61
N VAL A 57 -1.09 7.83 -15.28
CA VAL A 57 -1.12 6.99 -14.07
C VAL A 57 -0.81 5.55 -14.44
N GLU A 58 0.22 4.98 -13.79
CA GLU A 58 0.46 3.55 -13.87
C GLU A 58 0.27 2.87 -12.50
N HIS A 59 -0.27 1.65 -12.56
CA HIS A 59 -0.47 0.80 -11.39
C HIS A 59 0.17 -0.55 -11.67
N PHE A 60 0.97 -1.00 -10.71
CA PHE A 60 1.48 -2.37 -10.72
C PHE A 60 0.41 -3.33 -10.18
N SER A 61 0.40 -4.54 -10.75
CA SER A 61 -0.62 -5.58 -10.54
C SER A 61 -1.15 -5.64 -9.09
N PRO A 62 -2.45 -5.39 -8.87
CA PRO A 62 -3.07 -5.47 -7.55
C PRO A 62 -2.90 -6.87 -6.93
N ARG A 63 -2.37 -6.90 -5.71
CA ARG A 63 -2.25 -8.11 -4.90
C ARG A 63 -3.36 -8.18 -3.88
N SER A 64 -3.95 -9.37 -3.73
CA SER A 64 -4.98 -9.63 -2.73
C SER A 64 -4.38 -9.75 -1.33
N GLU A 65 -5.23 -9.67 -0.30
CA GLU A 65 -4.89 -9.95 1.10
C GLU A 65 -4.16 -11.28 1.27
N GLU A 66 -4.62 -12.33 0.58
CA GLU A 66 -4.01 -13.67 0.62
C GLU A 66 -2.62 -13.69 -0.02
N GLU A 67 -2.47 -13.06 -1.19
CA GLU A 67 -1.19 -12.99 -1.89
C GLU A 67 -0.15 -12.22 -1.09
N LEU A 68 -0.54 -11.11 -0.46
CA LEU A 68 0.35 -10.32 0.40
C LEU A 68 0.82 -11.11 1.61
N ARG A 69 -0.07 -11.88 2.24
CA ARG A 69 0.29 -12.77 3.36
C ARG A 69 1.23 -13.88 2.93
N ALA A 70 0.99 -14.48 1.76
CA ALA A 70 1.85 -15.54 1.23
C ALA A 70 3.27 -15.03 0.90
N LEU A 71 3.41 -13.74 0.61
CA LEU A 71 4.69 -13.09 0.33
C LEU A 71 5.41 -12.54 1.58
N SER A 72 4.74 -12.54 2.74
CA SER A 72 5.32 -12.11 4.02
C SER A 72 6.53 -12.95 4.36
N LEU A 73 7.69 -12.30 4.52
CA LEU A 73 8.97 -12.93 4.79
C LEU A 73 9.14 -13.28 6.27
N MET A 74 8.25 -12.79 7.14
CA MET A 74 8.23 -13.14 8.55
C MET A 74 7.11 -14.14 8.88
N PRO A 75 7.48 -15.37 9.30
CA PRO A 75 6.52 -16.30 9.89
C PRO A 75 6.03 -15.73 11.23
N ARG A 76 4.70 -15.70 11.44
CA ARG A 76 4.00 -15.24 12.68
C ARG A 76 3.80 -13.74 12.84
N THR A 77 4.08 -12.92 11.83
CA THR A 77 3.62 -11.52 11.80
C THR A 77 2.10 -11.46 11.99
N PRO A 78 1.55 -10.53 12.79
CA PRO A 78 0.10 -10.38 12.90
C PRO A 78 -0.55 -10.22 11.51
N ASP A 79 -1.65 -10.92 11.26
CA ASP A 79 -2.22 -11.14 9.93
C ASP A 79 -2.42 -9.91 9.05
N ASN A 80 -2.63 -8.72 9.66
CA ASN A 80 -2.84 -7.47 8.93
C ASN A 80 -1.55 -6.65 8.75
N VAL A 81 -0.51 -6.90 9.54
CA VAL A 81 0.80 -6.23 9.44
C VAL A 81 1.55 -6.72 8.19
N ALA A 82 1.39 -7.99 7.82
CA ALA A 82 1.89 -8.54 6.56
C ALA A 82 1.40 -7.76 5.31
N LEU A 83 0.23 -7.11 5.38
CA LEU A 83 -0.30 -6.30 4.28
C LEU A 83 0.50 -5.01 4.05
N LEU A 84 1.23 -4.57 5.07
CA LEU A 84 2.11 -3.41 5.03
C LEU A 84 3.55 -3.77 4.69
N GLU A 85 3.91 -5.05 4.53
CA GLU A 85 5.27 -5.44 4.20
C GLU A 85 5.60 -5.09 2.73
N CYS A 86 6.63 -4.27 2.52
CA CYS A 86 7.02 -3.79 1.19
C CYS A 86 8.39 -4.31 0.74
N GLY A 87 9.21 -4.81 1.66
CA GLY A 87 10.56 -5.23 1.32
C GLY A 87 11.28 -5.89 2.49
N TRP A 88 12.59 -6.06 2.31
CA TRP A 88 13.48 -6.65 3.29
C TRP A 88 14.82 -5.92 3.25
N GLU A 89 15.26 -5.40 4.39
CA GLU A 89 16.52 -4.68 4.50
C GLU A 89 17.16 -4.94 5.86
N GLN A 90 18.49 -4.99 5.90
CA GLN A 90 19.27 -5.19 7.13
C GLN A 90 18.82 -6.42 7.97
N GLY A 91 18.34 -7.48 7.32
CA GLY A 91 17.90 -8.69 8.00
C GLY A 91 16.55 -8.57 8.71
N LYS A 92 15.77 -7.51 8.42
CA LYS A 92 14.43 -7.28 8.96
C LYS A 92 13.43 -6.97 7.82
N PRO A 93 12.14 -7.29 8.01
CA PRO A 93 11.09 -6.84 7.09
C PRO A 93 10.99 -5.32 7.12
N GLN A 94 10.80 -4.72 5.95
CA GLN A 94 10.41 -3.32 5.83
C GLN A 94 8.89 -3.22 5.75
N TYR A 95 8.34 -2.28 6.50
CA TYR A 95 6.91 -2.00 6.54
C TYR A 95 6.63 -0.57 6.11
N LEU A 96 5.50 -0.41 5.43
CA LEU A 96 4.99 0.88 5.00
C LEU A 96 4.60 1.75 6.21
N THR A 97 4.96 3.01 6.14
CA THR A 97 4.63 4.05 7.11
C THR A 97 3.43 4.89 6.66
N ALA A 98 2.94 5.76 7.55
CA ALA A 98 1.79 6.62 7.25
C ALA A 98 2.02 7.58 6.07
N ASN A 99 3.28 7.85 5.71
CA ASN A 99 3.64 8.75 4.62
C ASN A 99 3.69 8.04 3.26
N GLU A 100 3.55 6.71 3.22
CA GLU A 100 3.71 5.91 2.00
C GLU A 100 2.39 5.22 1.58
N VAL A 101 1.33 5.33 2.40
CA VAL A 101 0.07 4.59 2.21
C VAL A 101 -1.12 5.50 1.94
N LEU A 102 -2.01 5.04 1.06
CA LEU A 102 -3.33 5.64 0.83
C LEU A 102 -4.42 4.59 1.03
N PHE A 103 -5.31 4.80 2.00
CA PHE A 103 -6.41 3.88 2.30
C PHE A 103 -7.71 4.34 1.64
N TRP A 104 -8.07 3.70 0.53
CA TRP A 104 -9.35 3.90 -0.19
C TRP A 104 -10.25 2.68 -0.06
N VAL A 105 -10.41 2.27 1.19
CA VAL A 105 -11.22 1.13 1.61
C VAL A 105 -12.56 1.65 2.11
N ALA A 106 -13.64 1.32 1.40
CA ALA A 106 -14.98 1.80 1.73
C ALA A 106 -15.59 1.09 2.96
N SER A 107 -15.19 -0.16 3.22
CA SER A 107 -15.65 -0.91 4.40
C SER A 107 -14.97 -0.39 5.68
N PRO A 108 -15.74 0.10 6.68
CA PRO A 108 -15.17 0.58 7.94
C PRO A 108 -14.37 -0.49 8.68
N GLN A 109 -14.83 -1.75 8.64
CA GLN A 109 -14.18 -2.87 9.31
C GLN A 109 -12.81 -3.16 8.67
N LEU A 110 -12.72 -3.13 7.34
CA LEU A 110 -11.46 -3.34 6.62
C LEU A 110 -10.49 -2.17 6.83
N GLN A 111 -11.01 -0.94 6.85
CA GLN A 111 -10.20 0.25 7.10
C GLN A 111 -9.61 0.24 8.52
N GLN A 112 -10.41 -0.13 9.53
CA GLN A 112 -9.94 -0.28 10.91
C GLN A 112 -8.80 -1.31 11.04
N ARG A 113 -8.86 -2.41 10.29
CA ARG A 113 -7.79 -3.42 10.27
C ARG A 113 -6.46 -2.84 9.76
N LEU A 114 -6.50 -2.03 8.70
CA LEU A 114 -5.32 -1.36 8.15
C LEU A 114 -4.78 -0.29 9.11
N ILE A 115 -5.64 0.52 9.71
CA ILE A 115 -5.24 1.54 10.70
C ILE A 115 -4.59 0.87 11.92
N ALA A 116 -5.16 -0.22 12.43
CA ALA A 116 -4.59 -0.95 13.55
C ALA A 116 -3.21 -1.53 13.22
N ALA A 117 -3.03 -2.07 12.00
CA ALA A 117 -1.73 -2.55 11.53
C ALA A 117 -0.71 -1.41 11.40
N LEU A 118 -1.12 -0.26 10.86
CA LEU A 118 -0.26 0.90 10.69
C LEU A 118 0.18 1.48 12.05
N ASN A 119 -0.73 1.55 13.02
CA ASN A 119 -0.44 1.96 14.38
C ASN A 119 0.53 0.99 15.07
N TYR A 120 0.39 -0.31 14.82
CA TYR A 120 1.32 -1.31 15.34
C TYR A 120 2.74 -1.09 14.79
N VAL A 121 2.88 -1.00 13.46
CA VAL A 121 4.18 -0.71 12.80
C VAL A 121 4.78 0.60 13.29
N SER A 122 3.97 1.66 13.39
CA SER A 122 4.43 2.98 13.83
C SER A 122 4.94 2.97 15.28
N ARG A 123 4.30 2.18 16.15
CA ARG A 123 4.76 2.00 17.53
C ARG A 123 6.06 1.20 17.59
N GLU A 124 6.16 0.08 16.87
CA GLU A 124 7.40 -0.70 16.81
C GLU A 124 8.57 0.13 16.25
N ALA A 125 8.31 0.99 15.26
CA ALA A 125 9.31 1.92 14.74
C ALA A 125 9.73 2.98 15.77
N ALA A 126 8.78 3.52 16.55
CA ALA A 126 9.06 4.48 17.62
C ALA A 126 9.80 3.84 18.81
N ASP A 127 9.40 2.63 19.20
CA ASP A 127 10.03 1.83 20.26
C ASP A 127 11.41 1.30 19.81
N GLY A 128 11.64 1.19 18.50
CA GLY A 128 12.90 0.82 17.84
C GLY A 128 13.93 1.94 17.68
N PHE A 129 13.62 3.19 18.07
CA PHE A 129 14.59 4.29 18.18
C PHE A 129 15.49 4.20 19.43
N SER A 130 15.76 2.98 19.89
CA SER A 130 16.74 2.67 20.93
C SER A 130 17.40 1.32 20.66
N ALA A 131 18.15 1.19 19.56
CA ALA A 131 19.49 0.56 19.48
C ALA A 131 19.92 0.34 18.02
#